data_AF-A0A4Y2CNC9-F1
#
_entry.id   AF-A0A4Y2CNC9-F1
#
_cell.length_a   1.000
_cell.length_b   1.000
_cell.length_c   1.000
_cell.angle_alpha   90.00
_cell.angle_beta   90.00
_cell.angle_gamma   90.00
#
_symmetry.space_group_name_H-M   'P 1'
#
loop_
_entity.id
_entity.type
_entity.pdbx_description
1 polymer ?
#
loop_
_entity_poly.entity_id
_entity_poly.type
_entity_poly.pdbx_seq_one_letter_code
_entity_poly.pdbx_strand_id
1 'polypeptide(L)'
;MLFLILSRKDLLKNHPSASIILGVTAMIHRLCSSENCDKISSVAKVVTAFNDYLGPKCRSGDEKKILTALKAFGNMGYHGKAHRNIIECAESCSKSIKVRLAAIESFRRIDKKRPDEFLQIYSNTNEDYEVRIAIFASMVKHADEEQLQQIAEVAENETDEQVSSYVYTFLKNMGKTPFPSKQKTRKMIQNLKIRQPNENYWKNSKHIEVSGFSKLMAIGGAIEADIIQEPNTKLPRSVYTRLDVDLFGRNFNLLEFGVRAEKLEDILNRFVELKQELSKKKLRNLFGIKSLLGDTNTELSLFVRTMNAEVFDLSTSDLIALREVMARQKDFDLSHSFVFMNSKLVLPSITGRSYSIDLTGSSTVGLTAKSKFDLLSLPGAGDVRLQFQPRLTIIL
;
A
#
# COMPACT_ATOMS: atom_id res chain seq x y z
N MET A 1 -28.07 -3.80 7.55
CA MET A 1 -27.36 -2.53 7.26
C MET A 1 -26.50 -2.62 5.99
N LEU A 2 -25.60 -3.61 5.85
CA LEU A 2 -24.73 -3.80 4.67
C LEU A 2 -25.51 -3.88 3.34
N PHE A 3 -26.63 -4.62 3.34
CA PHE A 3 -27.50 -4.79 2.17
C PHE A 3 -28.18 -3.48 1.73
N LEU A 4 -28.52 -2.60 2.67
CA LEU A 4 -29.17 -1.31 2.40
C LEU A 4 -28.21 -0.29 1.76
N ILE A 5 -26.93 -0.33 2.13
CA ILE A 5 -25.91 0.56 1.56
C ILE A 5 -25.53 0.11 0.14
N LEU A 6 -25.30 -1.20 -0.06
CA LEU A 6 -25.01 -1.78 -1.38
C LEU A 6 -26.21 -1.73 -2.35
N SER A 7 -27.44 -1.62 -1.82
CA SER A 7 -28.67 -1.51 -2.61
C SER A 7 -28.89 -0.12 -3.20
N ARG A 8 -28.21 0.94 -2.73
CA ARG A 8 -28.37 2.29 -3.28
C ARG A 8 -27.60 2.40 -4.59
N LYS A 9 -28.29 2.18 -5.72
CA LYS A 9 -27.77 2.30 -7.09
C LYS A 9 -27.10 3.66 -7.38
N ASP A 10 -27.41 4.69 -6.61
CA ASP A 10 -26.95 6.06 -6.86
C ASP A 10 -25.59 6.36 -6.23
N LEU A 11 -25.11 5.51 -5.33
CA LEU A 11 -23.89 5.77 -4.56
C LEU A 11 -22.61 5.74 -5.42
N LEU A 12 -22.64 5.06 -6.57
CA LEU A 12 -21.51 4.96 -7.50
C LEU A 12 -21.74 5.68 -8.83
N LYS A 13 -22.95 6.22 -9.09
CA LYS A 13 -23.30 6.84 -10.38
C LYS A 13 -22.84 8.29 -10.50
N ASN A 14 -22.70 9.02 -9.40
CA ASN A 14 -22.38 10.45 -9.39
C ASN A 14 -20.98 10.68 -8.81
N HIS A 15 -19.92 10.41 -9.59
CA HIS A 15 -18.51 10.66 -9.22
C HIS A 15 -18.23 10.48 -7.71
N PRO A 16 -18.40 9.26 -7.17
CA PRO A 16 -18.26 9.02 -5.74
C PRO A 16 -16.91 9.51 -5.24
N SER A 17 -16.90 10.17 -4.07
CA SER A 17 -15.65 10.57 -3.44
C SER A 17 -14.78 9.33 -3.15
N ALA A 18 -13.46 9.50 -3.17
CA ALA A 18 -12.53 8.40 -2.89
C ALA A 18 -12.87 7.68 -1.58
N SER A 19 -13.23 8.41 -0.53
CA SER A 19 -13.64 7.85 0.77
C SER A 19 -14.89 6.94 0.67
N ILE A 20 -15.87 7.30 -0.16
CA ILE A 20 -17.06 6.45 -0.38
C ILE A 20 -16.65 5.14 -1.06
N ILE A 21 -15.80 5.22 -2.10
CA ILE A 21 -15.31 4.04 -2.82
C ILE A 21 -14.54 3.11 -1.87
N LEU A 22 -13.60 3.66 -1.10
CA LEU A 22 -12.78 2.89 -0.16
C LEU A 22 -13.65 2.23 0.93
N GLY A 23 -14.66 2.94 1.45
CA GLY A 23 -15.60 2.39 2.43
C GLY A 23 -16.49 1.27 1.87
N VAL A 24 -17.07 1.46 0.67
CA VAL A 24 -17.90 0.44 0.02
C VAL A 24 -17.10 -0.82 -0.30
N THR A 25 -15.89 -0.65 -0.83
CA THR A 25 -15.01 -1.77 -1.22
C THR A 25 -14.52 -2.56 -0.01
N ALA A 26 -14.20 -1.89 1.11
CA ALA A 26 -13.87 -2.56 2.37
C ALA A 26 -15.05 -3.36 2.95
N MET A 27 -16.29 -2.87 2.82
CA MET A 27 -17.49 -3.62 3.22
C MET A 27 -17.69 -4.88 2.35
N ILE A 28 -17.48 -4.76 1.04
CA ILE A 28 -17.56 -5.91 0.13
C ILE A 28 -16.55 -6.98 0.51
N HIS A 29 -15.30 -6.59 0.85
CA HIS A 29 -14.32 -7.56 1.33
C HIS A 29 -14.84 -8.33 2.55
N ARG A 30 -15.36 -7.64 3.57
CA ARG A 30 -15.91 -8.30 4.76
C ARG A 30 -17.03 -9.28 4.43
N LEU A 31 -17.93 -8.90 3.50
CA LEU A 31 -19.02 -9.75 3.03
C LEU A 31 -18.49 -10.99 2.31
N CYS A 32 -17.54 -10.81 1.39
CA CYS A 32 -16.98 -11.87 0.56
C CYS A 32 -16.00 -12.79 1.30
N SER A 33 -15.50 -12.36 2.46
CA SER A 33 -14.75 -13.23 3.38
C SER A 33 -15.65 -14.18 4.18
N SER A 34 -16.96 -13.90 4.30
CA SER A 34 -17.92 -14.75 5.01
C SER A 34 -18.89 -15.50 4.11
N GLU A 35 -19.14 -14.99 2.90
CA GLU A 35 -20.15 -15.50 1.98
C GLU A 35 -19.57 -15.74 0.58
N ASN A 36 -20.24 -16.57 -0.22
CA ASN A 36 -19.89 -16.74 -1.62
C ASN A 36 -20.26 -15.48 -2.43
N CYS A 37 -19.25 -14.64 -2.67
CA CYS A 37 -19.31 -13.36 -3.36
C CYS A 37 -19.97 -13.44 -4.76
N ASP A 38 -19.79 -14.54 -5.49
CA ASP A 38 -20.35 -14.75 -6.83
C ASP A 38 -21.89 -14.71 -6.84
N LYS A 39 -22.53 -15.06 -5.73
CA LYS A 39 -24.00 -15.13 -5.62
C LYS A 39 -24.65 -13.80 -5.27
N ILE A 40 -23.87 -12.76 -4.97
CA ILE A 40 -24.37 -11.50 -4.43
C ILE A 40 -24.55 -10.49 -5.57
N SER A 41 -25.79 -10.32 -6.03
CA SER A 41 -26.11 -9.44 -7.18
C SER A 41 -25.65 -7.98 -7.00
N SER A 42 -25.64 -7.46 -5.78
CA SER A 42 -25.14 -6.12 -5.48
C SER A 42 -23.63 -6.02 -5.68
N VAL A 43 -22.86 -7.05 -5.30
CA VAL A 43 -21.41 -7.08 -5.55
C VAL A 43 -21.14 -7.18 -7.05
N ALA A 44 -21.88 -8.02 -7.77
CA ALA A 44 -21.75 -8.14 -9.23
C ALA A 44 -21.97 -6.80 -9.96
N LYS A 45 -22.89 -5.95 -9.48
CA LYS A 45 -23.10 -4.59 -10.01
C LYS A 45 -21.90 -3.68 -9.76
N VAL A 46 -21.31 -3.72 -8.56
CA VAL A 46 -20.12 -2.94 -8.22
C VAL A 46 -18.92 -3.38 -9.06
N VAL A 47 -18.70 -4.70 -9.18
CA VAL A 47 -17.66 -5.26 -10.07
C VAL A 47 -17.88 -4.80 -11.51
N THR A 48 -19.12 -4.78 -11.99
CA THR A 48 -19.43 -4.29 -13.35
C THR A 48 -19.03 -2.82 -13.52
N ALA A 49 -19.44 -1.95 -12.60
CA ALA A 49 -19.15 -0.52 -12.69
C ALA A 49 -17.63 -0.24 -12.72
N PHE A 50 -16.84 -0.92 -11.88
CA PHE A 50 -15.38 -0.76 -11.89
C PHE A 50 -14.72 -1.44 -13.09
N ASN A 51 -15.28 -2.55 -13.59
CA ASN A 51 -14.76 -3.17 -14.81
C ASN A 51 -14.95 -2.26 -16.03
N ASP A 52 -16.05 -1.50 -16.09
CA ASP A 52 -16.30 -0.53 -17.16
C ASP A 52 -15.27 0.61 -17.16
N TYR A 53 -14.74 0.97 -15.99
CA TYR A 53 -13.65 1.96 -15.88
C TYR A 53 -12.32 1.45 -16.46
N LEU A 54 -12.05 0.14 -16.34
CA LEU A 54 -10.88 -0.49 -16.97
C LEU A 54 -11.05 -0.54 -18.50
N GLY A 55 -12.27 -0.80 -18.96
CA GLY A 55 -12.58 -1.09 -20.36
C GLY A 55 -12.04 -2.45 -20.80
N PRO A 56 -12.40 -2.92 -22.00
CA PRO A 56 -11.91 -4.19 -22.53
C PRO A 56 -10.39 -4.14 -22.70
N LYS A 57 -9.67 -5.16 -22.24
CA LYS A 57 -8.21 -5.23 -22.34
C LYS A 57 -7.46 -4.08 -21.69
N CYS A 58 -8.03 -3.52 -20.63
CA CYS A 58 -7.53 -2.31 -19.98
C CYS A 58 -7.42 -1.09 -20.91
N ARG A 59 -8.16 -1.04 -22.03
CA ARG A 59 -7.96 0.00 -23.07
C ARG A 59 -8.67 1.32 -22.81
N SER A 60 -9.31 1.51 -21.65
CA SER A 60 -9.86 2.81 -21.28
C SER A 60 -8.79 3.90 -21.35
N GLY A 61 -9.16 5.09 -21.81
CA GLY A 61 -8.25 6.24 -21.94
C GLY A 61 -8.12 7.07 -20.65
N ASP A 62 -9.01 6.85 -19.69
CA ASP A 62 -9.08 7.63 -18.45
C ASP A 62 -8.25 6.93 -17.35
N GLU A 63 -6.96 7.26 -17.26
CA GLU A 63 -6.04 6.69 -16.27
C GLU A 63 -6.55 6.83 -14.83
N LYS A 64 -7.20 7.97 -14.50
CA LYS A 64 -7.74 8.21 -13.17
C LYS A 64 -8.85 7.22 -12.83
N LYS A 65 -9.76 6.93 -13.77
CA LYS A 65 -10.78 5.89 -13.61
C LYS A 65 -10.19 4.50 -13.49
N ILE A 66 -9.17 4.16 -14.28
CA ILE A 66 -8.48 2.87 -14.19
C ILE A 66 -7.86 2.70 -12.81
N LEU A 67 -7.07 3.67 -12.34
CA LEU A 67 -6.45 3.64 -11.01
C LEU A 67 -7.50 3.52 -9.90
N THR A 68 -8.59 4.26 -10.01
CA THR A 68 -9.72 4.17 -9.06
C THR A 68 -10.30 2.76 -9.01
N ALA A 69 -10.54 2.14 -10.16
CA ALA A 69 -11.06 0.78 -10.24
C ALA A 69 -10.07 -0.25 -9.67
N LEU A 70 -8.78 -0.17 -10.01
CA LEU A 70 -7.76 -1.11 -9.52
C LEU A 70 -7.58 -1.02 -8.00
N LYS A 71 -7.56 0.19 -7.43
CA LYS A 71 -7.53 0.39 -5.97
C LYS A 71 -8.78 -0.16 -5.31
N ALA A 72 -9.96 0.04 -5.92
CA ALA A 72 -11.22 -0.54 -5.46
C ALA A 72 -11.19 -2.08 -5.46
N PHE A 73 -10.71 -2.71 -6.52
CA PHE A 73 -10.55 -4.17 -6.58
C PHE A 73 -9.56 -4.70 -5.53
N GLY A 74 -8.46 -3.98 -5.32
CA GLY A 74 -7.52 -4.27 -4.25
C GLY A 74 -8.11 -4.18 -2.85
N ASN A 75 -9.00 -3.22 -2.61
CA ASN A 75 -9.73 -3.12 -1.36
C ASN A 75 -10.79 -4.22 -1.21
N MET A 76 -11.48 -4.59 -2.29
CA MET A 76 -12.46 -5.67 -2.27
C MET A 76 -11.81 -7.04 -2.03
N GLY A 77 -10.58 -7.25 -2.52
CA GLY A 77 -9.96 -8.57 -2.54
C GLY A 77 -10.76 -9.57 -3.38
N TYR A 78 -11.45 -9.09 -4.40
CA TYR A 78 -12.31 -9.90 -5.26
C TYR A 78 -12.46 -9.24 -6.63
N HIS A 79 -12.13 -9.97 -7.70
CA HIS A 79 -12.13 -9.45 -9.07
C HIS A 79 -13.40 -9.78 -9.85
N GLY A 80 -14.06 -10.91 -9.56
CA GLY A 80 -15.17 -11.42 -10.37
C GLY A 80 -14.85 -11.39 -11.87
N LYS A 81 -15.79 -10.90 -12.69
CA LYS A 81 -15.62 -10.80 -14.16
C LYS A 81 -14.53 -9.81 -14.62
N ALA A 82 -13.97 -8.99 -13.73
CA ALA A 82 -12.90 -8.07 -14.09
C ALA A 82 -11.51 -8.72 -14.09
N HIS A 83 -11.39 -9.97 -13.62
CA HIS A 83 -10.11 -10.63 -13.40
C HIS A 83 -9.18 -10.59 -14.61
N ARG A 84 -9.69 -10.92 -15.81
CA ARG A 84 -8.88 -10.89 -17.04
C ARG A 84 -8.42 -9.48 -17.41
N ASN A 85 -9.32 -8.50 -17.38
CA ASN A 85 -8.98 -7.09 -17.68
C ASN A 85 -7.93 -6.52 -16.70
N ILE A 86 -7.96 -6.95 -15.44
CA ILE A 86 -6.96 -6.56 -14.43
C ILE A 86 -5.59 -7.16 -14.77
N ILE A 87 -5.52 -8.43 -15.17
CA ILE A 87 -4.27 -9.04 -15.65
C ILE A 87 -3.76 -8.28 -16.88
N GLU A 88 -4.63 -7.97 -17.84
CA GLU A 88 -4.27 -7.20 -19.04
C GLU A 88 -3.75 -5.79 -18.69
N CYS A 89 -4.23 -5.17 -17.59
CA CYS A 89 -3.66 -3.92 -17.10
C CYS A 89 -2.21 -4.08 -16.62
N ALA A 90 -1.85 -5.21 -15.98
CA ALA A 90 -0.48 -5.48 -15.55
C ALA A 90 0.45 -5.80 -16.74
N GLU A 91 -0.06 -6.53 -17.75
CA GLU A 91 0.65 -6.91 -18.96
C GLU A 91 0.91 -5.73 -19.92
N SER A 92 0.02 -4.74 -19.95
CA SER A 92 0.04 -3.70 -20.99
C SER A 92 1.18 -2.69 -20.83
N CYS A 93 2.30 -2.89 -21.51
CA CYS A 93 3.43 -1.95 -21.54
C CYS A 93 3.07 -0.54 -22.05
N SER A 94 1.94 -0.36 -22.74
CA SER A 94 1.43 0.96 -23.15
C SER A 94 0.79 1.76 -22.01
N LYS A 95 0.59 1.16 -20.84
CA LYS A 95 0.08 1.83 -19.65
C LYS A 95 1.22 2.34 -18.78
N SER A 96 0.96 3.40 -18.03
CA SER A 96 1.90 3.92 -17.05
C SER A 96 2.25 2.86 -16.01
N ILE A 97 3.47 2.92 -15.49
CA ILE A 97 3.93 2.03 -14.42
C ILE A 97 2.96 2.05 -13.23
N LYS A 98 2.40 3.22 -12.88
CA LYS A 98 1.37 3.37 -11.84
C LYS A 98 0.16 2.45 -12.05
N VAL A 99 -0.39 2.40 -13.27
CA VAL A 99 -1.53 1.53 -13.60
C VAL A 99 -1.15 0.07 -13.45
N ARG A 100 0.04 -0.30 -13.92
CA ARG A 100 0.54 -1.68 -13.87
C ARG A 100 0.77 -2.13 -12.43
N LEU A 101 1.42 -1.30 -11.61
CA LEU A 101 1.60 -1.54 -10.18
C LEU A 101 0.26 -1.61 -9.43
N ALA A 102 -0.69 -0.72 -9.73
CA ALA A 102 -2.03 -0.78 -9.13
C ALA A 102 -2.77 -2.07 -9.52
N ALA A 103 -2.56 -2.58 -10.74
CA ALA A 103 -3.14 -3.83 -11.18
C ALA A 103 -2.55 -5.03 -10.43
N ILE A 104 -1.23 -5.04 -10.19
CA ILE A 104 -0.58 -6.06 -9.36
C ILE A 104 -1.05 -5.98 -7.90
N GLU A 105 -1.11 -4.77 -7.35
CA GLU A 105 -1.60 -4.49 -5.98
C GLU A 105 -3.08 -4.82 -5.77
N SER A 106 -3.86 -4.93 -6.85
CA SER A 106 -5.27 -5.36 -6.75
C SER A 106 -5.42 -6.79 -6.21
N PHE A 107 -4.37 -7.60 -6.32
CA PHE A 107 -4.35 -8.96 -5.81
C PHE A 107 -4.00 -9.05 -4.31
N ARG A 108 -3.58 -7.97 -3.64
CA ARG A 108 -3.00 -8.01 -2.28
C ARG A 108 -3.87 -8.69 -1.22
N ARG A 109 -5.20 -8.63 -1.34
CA ARG A 109 -6.16 -9.24 -0.41
C ARG A 109 -6.75 -10.57 -0.89
N ILE A 110 -6.28 -11.09 -2.03
CA ILE A 110 -6.70 -12.37 -2.58
C ILE A 110 -5.73 -13.44 -2.08
N ASP A 111 -6.23 -14.38 -1.27
CA ASP A 111 -5.45 -15.52 -0.77
C ASP A 111 -5.52 -16.71 -1.75
N LYS A 112 -5.02 -16.50 -2.97
CA LYS A 112 -4.93 -17.50 -4.03
C LYS A 112 -3.65 -17.31 -4.83
N LYS A 113 -3.18 -18.39 -5.47
CA LYS A 113 -2.10 -18.40 -6.46
C LYS A 113 -2.30 -17.25 -7.46
N ARG A 114 -1.22 -16.56 -7.81
CA ARG A 114 -1.25 -15.50 -8.84
C ARG A 114 -1.31 -16.12 -10.24
N PRO A 115 -1.87 -15.40 -11.23
CA PRO A 115 -1.96 -15.87 -12.61
C PRO A 115 -0.58 -16.20 -13.18
N ASP A 116 -0.49 -17.22 -14.04
CA ASP A 116 0.80 -17.65 -14.61
C ASP A 116 1.38 -16.59 -15.59
N GLU A 117 0.54 -15.71 -16.12
CA GLU A 117 0.96 -14.54 -16.90
C GLU A 117 1.92 -13.62 -16.11
N PHE A 118 1.80 -13.58 -14.78
CA PHE A 118 2.71 -12.81 -13.94
C PHE A 118 4.14 -13.36 -14.02
N LEU A 119 4.32 -14.67 -14.15
CA LEU A 119 5.64 -15.27 -14.31
C LEU A 119 6.33 -14.76 -15.59
N GLN A 120 5.57 -14.59 -16.68
CA GLN A 120 6.10 -14.07 -17.95
C GLN A 120 6.64 -12.64 -17.76
N ILE A 121 5.90 -11.78 -17.05
CA ILE A 121 6.34 -10.42 -16.72
C ILE A 121 7.61 -10.44 -15.85
N TYR A 122 7.65 -11.30 -14.82
CA TYR A 122 8.82 -11.42 -13.94
C TYR A 122 10.08 -11.88 -14.69
N SER A 123 9.92 -12.88 -15.57
CA SER A 123 11.02 -13.47 -16.36
C SER A 123 11.55 -12.56 -17.47
N ASN A 124 10.80 -11.53 -17.87
CA ASN A 124 11.20 -10.63 -18.94
C ASN A 124 12.22 -9.60 -18.43
N THR A 125 13.50 -9.77 -18.78
CA THR A 125 14.58 -8.85 -18.39
C THR A 125 14.50 -7.47 -19.02
N ASN A 126 13.68 -7.28 -20.06
CA ASN A 126 13.41 -5.96 -20.67
C ASN A 126 12.27 -5.22 -19.98
N GLU A 127 11.61 -5.84 -19.00
CA GLU A 127 10.57 -5.21 -18.21
C GLU A 127 11.16 -4.28 -17.16
N ASP A 128 10.40 -3.24 -16.80
CA ASP A 128 10.77 -2.30 -15.74
C ASP A 128 10.99 -3.03 -14.40
N TYR A 129 12.14 -2.75 -13.77
CA TYR A 129 12.56 -3.41 -12.53
C TYR A 129 11.53 -3.24 -11.39
N GLU A 130 10.83 -2.11 -11.32
CA GLU A 130 9.79 -1.85 -10.31
C GLU A 130 8.60 -2.78 -10.52
N VAL A 131 8.20 -3.00 -11.77
CA VAL A 131 7.12 -3.93 -12.15
C VAL A 131 7.54 -5.37 -11.84
N ARG A 132 8.76 -5.78 -12.22
CA ARG A 132 9.29 -7.13 -11.97
C ARG A 132 9.34 -7.43 -10.47
N ILE A 133 9.81 -6.49 -9.65
CA ILE A 133 9.83 -6.63 -8.19
C ILE A 133 8.41 -6.75 -7.62
N ALA A 134 7.47 -5.91 -8.05
CA ALA A 134 6.10 -5.96 -7.58
C ALA A 134 5.42 -7.29 -7.92
N ILE A 135 5.65 -7.81 -9.13
CA ILE A 135 5.17 -9.13 -9.55
C ILE A 135 5.75 -10.22 -8.64
N PHE A 136 7.08 -10.27 -8.47
CA PHE A 136 7.73 -11.25 -7.60
C PHE A 136 7.14 -11.23 -6.18
N ALA A 137 7.06 -10.04 -5.57
CA ALA A 137 6.54 -9.87 -4.22
C ALA A 137 5.05 -10.27 -4.09
N SER A 138 4.27 -10.12 -5.17
CA SER A 138 2.88 -10.54 -5.23
C SER A 138 2.74 -12.06 -5.37
N MET A 139 3.59 -12.70 -6.18
CA MET A 139 3.55 -14.15 -6.46
C MET A 139 4.07 -14.98 -5.28
N VAL A 140 5.27 -14.67 -4.77
CA VAL A 140 5.98 -15.50 -3.79
C VAL A 140 5.19 -15.76 -2.50
N LYS A 141 4.27 -14.87 -2.13
CA LYS A 141 3.41 -15.00 -0.94
C LYS A 141 2.39 -16.14 -1.04
N HIS A 142 1.90 -16.44 -2.25
CA HIS A 142 0.83 -17.42 -2.49
C HIS A 142 1.18 -18.45 -3.57
N ALA A 143 2.45 -18.55 -3.96
CA ALA A 143 2.92 -19.51 -4.95
C ALA A 143 2.68 -20.96 -4.50
N ASP A 144 2.34 -21.82 -5.45
CA ASP A 144 2.43 -23.28 -5.29
C ASP A 144 3.87 -23.75 -5.56
N GLU A 145 4.13 -25.05 -5.39
CA GLU A 145 5.47 -25.61 -5.54
C GLU A 145 6.04 -25.40 -6.95
N GLU A 146 5.22 -25.56 -7.99
CA GLU A 146 5.60 -25.35 -9.39
C GLU A 146 5.97 -23.89 -9.67
N GLN A 147 5.09 -22.95 -9.32
CA GLN A 147 5.33 -21.52 -9.53
C GLN A 147 6.52 -21.04 -8.69
N LEU A 148 6.73 -21.61 -7.50
CA LEU A 148 7.89 -21.28 -6.67
C LEU A 148 9.20 -21.76 -7.29
N GLN A 149 9.22 -22.96 -7.88
CA GLN A 149 10.39 -23.46 -8.59
C GLN A 149 10.73 -22.55 -9.78
N GLN A 150 9.72 -22.18 -10.58
CA GLN A 150 9.91 -21.27 -11.71
C GLN A 150 10.43 -19.89 -11.27
N ILE A 151 9.89 -19.35 -10.16
CA ILE A 151 10.40 -18.10 -9.57
C ILE A 151 11.88 -18.25 -9.19
N ALA A 152 12.27 -19.37 -8.58
CA ALA A 152 13.65 -19.60 -8.18
C ALA A 152 14.60 -19.73 -9.38
N GLU A 153 14.17 -20.38 -10.46
CA GLU A 153 14.94 -20.51 -11.71
C GLU A 153 15.18 -19.15 -12.38
N VAL A 154 14.17 -18.27 -12.39
CA VAL A 154 14.32 -16.89 -12.87
C VAL A 154 15.26 -16.10 -11.95
N ALA A 155 15.10 -16.23 -10.64
CA ALA A 155 15.93 -15.51 -9.66
C ALA A 155 17.41 -15.88 -9.73
N GLU A 156 17.74 -17.16 -10.00
CA GLU A 156 19.13 -17.62 -10.11
C GLU A 156 19.87 -17.02 -11.31
N ASN A 157 19.13 -16.71 -12.38
CA ASN A 157 19.66 -16.14 -13.61
C ASN A 157 19.45 -14.62 -13.72
N GLU A 158 19.01 -13.97 -12.63
CA GLU A 158 18.74 -12.54 -12.63
C GLU A 158 20.01 -11.72 -12.76
N THR A 159 20.00 -10.79 -13.73
CA THR A 159 21.14 -9.89 -14.00
C THR A 159 20.88 -8.45 -13.56
N ASP A 160 19.63 -8.04 -13.40
CA ASP A 160 19.31 -6.70 -12.92
C ASP A 160 19.65 -6.58 -11.43
N GLU A 161 20.49 -5.60 -11.07
CA GLU A 161 20.97 -5.42 -9.70
C GLU A 161 19.86 -5.03 -8.70
N GLN A 162 18.81 -4.35 -9.16
CA GLN A 162 17.67 -3.96 -8.32
C GLN A 162 16.80 -5.18 -8.04
N VAL A 163 16.45 -5.94 -9.08
CA VAL A 163 15.61 -7.13 -8.95
C VAL A 163 16.34 -8.20 -8.14
N SER A 164 17.58 -8.54 -8.49
CA SER A 164 18.34 -9.60 -7.81
C SER A 164 18.54 -9.31 -6.31
N SER A 165 18.92 -8.07 -5.96
CA SER A 165 19.10 -7.65 -4.56
C SER A 165 17.78 -7.71 -3.77
N TYR A 166 16.68 -7.24 -4.36
CA TYR A 166 15.38 -7.29 -3.69
C TYR A 166 14.93 -8.74 -3.45
N VAL A 167 14.99 -9.57 -4.49
CA VAL A 167 14.61 -11.00 -4.42
C VAL A 167 15.46 -11.73 -3.38
N TYR A 168 16.79 -11.53 -3.41
CA TYR A 168 17.71 -12.13 -2.46
C TYR A 168 17.41 -11.75 -1.02
N THR A 169 17.28 -10.46 -0.72
CA THR A 169 16.99 -9.98 0.63
C THR A 169 15.59 -10.41 1.10
N PHE A 170 14.60 -10.46 0.21
CA PHE A 170 13.27 -10.96 0.51
C PHE A 170 13.30 -12.43 0.93
N LEU A 171 13.86 -13.31 0.09
CA LEU A 171 13.93 -14.74 0.35
C LEU A 171 14.75 -15.04 1.62
N LYS A 172 15.87 -14.33 1.81
CA LYS A 172 16.72 -14.46 3.00
C LYS A 172 16.00 -14.09 4.29
N ASN A 173 15.24 -13.00 4.29
CA ASN A 173 14.53 -12.52 5.49
C ASN A 173 13.29 -13.39 5.78
N MET A 174 12.48 -13.67 4.76
CA MET A 174 11.32 -14.55 4.90
C MET A 174 11.72 -15.99 5.25
N GLY A 175 12.88 -16.47 4.80
CA GLY A 175 13.42 -17.79 5.18
C GLY A 175 13.81 -17.90 6.66
N LYS A 176 14.00 -16.76 7.34
CA LYS A 176 14.48 -16.69 8.74
C LYS A 176 13.43 -16.19 9.73
N THR A 177 12.34 -15.58 9.27
CA THR A 177 11.33 -14.98 10.16
C THR A 177 10.80 -15.98 11.19
N PRO A 178 10.77 -15.62 12.49
CA PRO A 178 10.11 -16.39 13.54
C PRO A 178 8.58 -16.18 13.57
N PHE A 179 8.04 -15.26 12.77
CA PHE A 179 6.66 -14.81 12.90
C PHE A 179 5.64 -15.89 12.45
N PRO A 180 4.65 -16.28 13.28
CA PRO A 180 3.79 -17.45 13.03
C PRO A 180 3.03 -17.43 11.70
N SER A 181 2.43 -16.30 11.33
CA SER A 181 1.63 -16.19 10.10
C SER A 181 2.45 -16.44 8.82
N LYS A 182 3.79 -16.32 8.90
CA LYS A 182 4.71 -16.51 7.77
C LYS A 182 5.33 -17.89 7.72
N GLN A 183 5.01 -18.79 8.66
CA GLN A 183 5.64 -20.11 8.72
C GLN A 183 5.41 -20.97 7.47
N LYS A 184 4.23 -20.86 6.84
CA LYS A 184 3.94 -21.57 5.58
C LYS A 184 4.90 -21.14 4.49
N THR A 185 4.96 -19.84 4.20
CA THR A 185 5.86 -19.25 3.20
C THR A 185 7.31 -19.55 3.52
N ARG A 186 7.73 -19.39 4.79
CA ARG A 186 9.08 -19.72 5.24
C ARG A 186 9.47 -21.17 4.90
N LYS A 187 8.61 -22.14 5.20
CA LYS A 187 8.87 -23.56 4.91
C LYS A 187 9.04 -23.84 3.42
N MET A 188 8.29 -23.13 2.58
CA MET A 188 8.38 -23.25 1.12
C MET A 188 9.70 -22.67 0.58
N ILE A 189 10.15 -21.53 1.11
CA ILE A 189 11.31 -20.82 0.55
C ILE A 189 12.65 -21.13 1.23
N GLN A 190 12.67 -21.68 2.44
CA GLN A 190 13.91 -21.86 3.23
C GLN A 190 14.97 -22.73 2.55
N ASN A 191 14.55 -23.59 1.61
CA ASN A 191 15.43 -24.47 0.86
C ASN A 191 15.84 -23.91 -0.51
N LEU A 192 15.27 -22.77 -0.93
CA LEU A 192 15.65 -22.11 -2.17
C LEU A 192 17.04 -21.53 -1.99
N LYS A 193 17.97 -22.02 -2.80
CA LYS A 193 19.32 -21.47 -2.89
C LYS A 193 19.35 -20.62 -4.14
N ILE A 194 19.54 -19.32 -3.94
CA ILE A 194 19.82 -18.39 -5.03
C ILE A 194 21.19 -17.77 -4.84
N ARG A 195 21.87 -17.47 -5.94
CA ARG A 195 23.15 -16.77 -5.93
C ARG A 195 23.02 -15.42 -5.21
N GLN A 196 23.90 -15.18 -4.23
CA GLN A 196 23.98 -13.87 -3.59
C GLN A 196 24.49 -12.84 -4.60
N PRO A 197 23.73 -11.75 -4.87
CA PRO A 197 24.19 -10.67 -5.73
C PRO A 197 25.26 -9.83 -5.03
N ASN A 198 26.07 -9.10 -5.80
CA ASN A 198 27.00 -8.12 -5.26
C ASN A 198 26.22 -6.87 -4.84
N GLU A 199 25.64 -6.91 -3.64
CA GLU A 199 24.71 -5.91 -3.14
C GLU A 199 25.41 -4.72 -2.46
N ASN A 200 25.04 -3.51 -2.87
CA ASN A 200 25.28 -2.29 -2.10
C ASN A 200 23.99 -1.91 -1.37
N TYR A 201 24.02 -2.05 -0.04
CA TYR A 201 22.88 -1.79 0.82
C TYR A 201 22.21 -0.42 0.59
N TRP A 202 22.94 0.62 0.16
CA TRP A 202 22.38 1.96 -0.04
C TRP A 202 21.88 2.22 -1.46
N LYS A 203 22.30 1.43 -2.45
CA LYS A 203 21.96 1.65 -3.87
C LYS A 203 21.00 0.63 -4.45
N ASN A 204 20.97 -0.59 -3.90
CA ASN A 204 20.14 -1.65 -4.43
C ASN A 204 18.83 -1.78 -3.66
N SER A 205 17.79 -2.20 -4.36
CA SER A 205 16.46 -2.48 -3.82
C SER A 205 16.54 -3.64 -2.84
N LYS A 206 15.72 -3.59 -1.80
CA LYS A 206 15.82 -4.51 -0.67
C LYS A 206 14.51 -4.66 0.07
N HIS A 207 14.32 -5.85 0.59
CA HIS A 207 13.31 -6.14 1.59
C HIS A 207 13.99 -6.22 2.96
N ILE A 208 13.35 -5.66 3.99
CA ILE A 208 13.78 -5.71 5.39
C ILE A 208 12.64 -6.32 6.18
N GLU A 209 12.95 -7.29 7.04
CA GLU A 209 11.99 -7.80 8.01
C GLU A 209 12.64 -7.91 9.40
N VAL A 210 11.91 -7.42 10.39
CA VAL A 210 12.26 -7.56 11.81
C VAL A 210 11.02 -8.04 12.53
N SER A 211 11.11 -9.19 13.19
CA SER A 211 9.98 -9.72 13.95
C SER A 211 10.42 -10.43 15.23
N GLY A 212 9.47 -10.50 16.16
CA GLY A 212 9.60 -11.20 17.42
C GLY A 212 8.28 -11.83 17.81
N PHE A 213 8.34 -13.03 18.39
CA PHE A 213 7.15 -13.74 18.84
C PHE A 213 7.43 -14.49 20.15
N SER A 214 6.58 -14.25 21.15
CA SER A 214 6.58 -14.98 22.41
C SER A 214 5.57 -16.12 22.35
N LYS A 215 6.07 -17.36 22.31
CA LYS A 215 5.22 -18.56 22.37
C LYS A 215 4.46 -18.65 23.70
N LEU A 216 5.07 -18.22 24.81
CA LEU A 216 4.46 -18.27 26.14
C LEU A 216 3.24 -17.36 26.25
N MET A 217 3.34 -16.14 25.71
CA MET A 217 2.25 -15.17 25.75
C MET A 217 1.31 -15.27 24.54
N ALA A 218 1.68 -16.08 23.53
CA ALA A 218 1.02 -16.13 22.23
C ALA A 218 0.84 -14.73 21.58
N ILE A 219 1.88 -13.89 21.70
CA ILE A 219 1.88 -12.52 21.19
C ILE A 219 3.18 -12.28 20.42
N GLY A 220 3.10 -11.55 19.30
CA GLY A 220 4.27 -11.05 18.60
C GLY A 220 3.99 -9.87 17.70
N GLY A 221 5.06 -9.31 17.16
CA GLY A 221 5.01 -8.21 16.21
C GLY A 221 6.04 -8.41 15.11
N ALA A 222 5.72 -7.90 13.92
CA ALA A 222 6.62 -7.85 12.79
C ALA A 222 6.53 -6.48 12.11
N ILE A 223 7.68 -5.94 11.74
CA ILE A 223 7.81 -4.77 10.88
C ILE A 223 8.52 -5.21 9.61
N GLU A 224 7.92 -4.94 8.47
CA GLU A 224 8.52 -5.12 7.15
C GLU A 224 8.69 -3.78 6.45
N ALA A 225 9.74 -3.67 5.64
CA ALA A 225 9.93 -2.56 4.73
C ALA A 225 10.42 -3.05 3.37
N ASP A 226 9.72 -2.68 2.31
CA ASP A 226 10.15 -2.81 0.93
C ASP A 226 10.70 -1.47 0.47
N ILE A 227 11.98 -1.44 0.08
CA ILE A 227 12.66 -0.24 -0.39
C ILE A 227 13.09 -0.49 -1.83
N ILE A 228 12.43 0.16 -2.77
CA ILE A 228 12.77 0.11 -4.19
C ILE A 228 13.63 1.33 -4.51
N GLN A 229 14.85 1.09 -4.97
CA GLN A 229 15.83 2.13 -5.26
C GLN A 229 15.80 2.52 -6.73
N GLU A 230 15.98 3.81 -7.00
CA GLU A 230 16.15 4.31 -8.36
C GLU A 230 17.57 3.99 -8.86
N PRO A 231 17.74 3.34 -10.02
CA PRO A 231 19.05 2.97 -10.57
C PRO A 231 20.01 4.15 -10.66
N ASN A 232 21.29 3.89 -10.38
CA ASN A 232 22.37 4.89 -10.40
C ASN A 232 22.26 6.01 -9.34
N THR A 233 21.26 5.97 -8.47
CA THR A 233 21.07 6.96 -7.39
C THR A 233 21.25 6.30 -6.01
N LYS A 234 21.15 7.08 -4.94
CA LYS A 234 20.98 6.58 -3.55
C LYS A 234 19.57 6.86 -3.02
N LEU A 235 18.65 7.23 -3.91
CA LEU A 235 17.31 7.69 -3.57
C LEU A 235 16.30 6.58 -3.83
N PRO A 236 15.41 6.30 -2.87
CA PRO A 236 14.36 5.34 -3.10
C PRO A 236 13.32 5.90 -4.07
N ARG A 237 12.98 5.10 -5.07
CA ARG A 237 11.81 5.27 -5.94
C ARG A 237 10.53 5.06 -5.14
N SER A 238 10.51 4.05 -4.28
CA SER A 238 9.40 3.79 -3.37
C SER A 238 9.84 3.14 -2.07
N VAL A 239 9.06 3.41 -1.02
CA VAL A 239 9.19 2.80 0.30
C VAL A 239 7.81 2.38 0.76
N TYR A 240 7.66 1.09 1.05
CA TYR A 240 6.44 0.52 1.60
C TYR A 240 6.77 -0.12 2.95
N THR A 241 5.99 0.18 3.98
CA THR A 241 6.19 -0.35 5.33
C THR A 241 4.93 -1.03 5.81
N ARG A 242 5.08 -2.15 6.51
CA ARG A 242 4.00 -2.94 7.08
C ARG A 242 4.28 -3.21 8.55
N LEU A 243 3.26 -3.04 9.38
CA LEU A 243 3.24 -3.44 10.78
C LEU A 243 2.19 -4.53 11.00
N ASP A 244 2.65 -5.73 11.35
CA ASP A 244 1.81 -6.86 11.69
C ASP A 244 1.93 -7.18 13.19
N VAL A 245 0.80 -7.57 13.78
CA VAL A 245 0.74 -8.03 15.18
C VAL A 245 0.01 -9.36 15.21
N ASP A 246 0.56 -10.31 15.96
CA ASP A 246 -0.10 -11.57 16.29
C ASP A 246 -0.56 -11.51 17.75
N LEU A 247 -1.87 -11.68 17.97
CA LEU A 247 -2.47 -11.77 19.30
C LEU A 247 -3.27 -13.06 19.39
N PHE A 248 -2.85 -13.96 20.28
CA PHE A 248 -3.53 -15.22 20.57
C PHE A 248 -3.77 -16.09 19.32
N GLY A 249 -2.79 -16.12 18.41
CA GLY A 249 -2.85 -16.91 17.17
C GLY A 249 -3.66 -16.27 16.05
N ARG A 250 -4.09 -15.00 16.21
CA ARG A 250 -4.69 -14.20 15.15
C ARG A 250 -3.73 -13.12 14.70
N ASN A 251 -3.46 -13.08 13.40
CA ASN A 251 -2.63 -12.06 12.79
C ASN A 251 -3.46 -10.88 12.31
N PHE A 252 -2.98 -9.67 12.61
CA PHE A 252 -3.58 -8.40 12.25
C PHE A 252 -2.53 -7.52 11.58
N ASN A 253 -2.81 -7.11 10.35
CA ASN A 253 -2.09 -6.04 9.68
C ASN A 253 -2.58 -4.69 10.22
N LEU A 254 -1.86 -4.12 11.19
CA LEU A 254 -2.32 -2.92 11.88
C LEU A 254 -2.23 -1.68 10.99
N LEU A 255 -1.09 -1.52 10.33
CA LEU A 255 -0.78 -0.32 9.56
C LEU A 255 0.13 -0.67 8.39
N GLU A 256 -0.19 -0.11 7.23
CA GLU A 256 0.74 -0.01 6.12
C GLU A 256 0.85 1.44 5.68
N PHE A 257 2.05 1.85 5.35
CA PHE A 257 2.33 3.17 4.81
C PHE A 257 3.23 3.04 3.59
N GLY A 258 2.84 3.69 2.50
CA GLY A 258 3.56 3.66 1.24
C GLY A 258 3.80 5.06 0.71
N VAL A 259 5.02 5.30 0.23
CA VAL A 259 5.39 6.50 -0.53
C VAL A 259 6.11 6.07 -1.78
N ARG A 260 5.73 6.67 -2.91
CA ARG A 260 6.41 6.49 -4.18
C ARG A 260 6.61 7.86 -4.83
N ALA A 261 7.82 8.12 -5.28
CA ALA A 261 8.21 9.38 -5.90
C ALA A 261 8.97 9.10 -7.20
N GLU A 262 8.51 9.68 -8.31
CA GLU A 262 9.24 9.67 -9.56
C GLU A 262 10.04 10.96 -9.73
N LYS A 263 11.28 10.87 -10.21
CA LYS A 263 12.17 12.04 -10.44
C LYS A 263 12.41 12.86 -9.16
N LEU A 264 12.61 12.18 -8.04
CA LEU A 264 12.90 12.81 -6.75
C LEU A 264 14.18 13.67 -6.78
N GLU A 265 15.12 13.36 -7.68
CA GLU A 265 16.32 14.17 -7.93
C GLU A 265 15.98 15.62 -8.29
N ASP A 266 14.96 15.85 -9.11
CA ASP A 266 14.52 17.19 -9.52
C ASP A 266 14.05 18.01 -8.30
N ILE A 267 13.36 17.37 -7.36
CA ILE A 267 12.93 18.00 -6.09
C ILE A 267 14.15 18.34 -5.24
N LEU A 268 15.10 17.42 -5.08
CA LEU A 268 16.27 17.62 -4.24
C LEU A 268 17.20 18.69 -4.81
N ASN A 269 17.43 18.68 -6.12
CA ASN A 269 18.22 19.70 -6.81
C ASN A 269 17.59 21.08 -6.60
N ARG A 270 16.28 21.22 -6.80
CA ARG A 270 15.56 22.45 -6.48
C ARG A 270 15.65 22.84 -5.01
N PHE A 271 15.55 21.88 -4.09
CA PHE A 271 15.71 22.18 -2.67
C PHE A 271 17.11 22.73 -2.36
N VAL A 272 18.14 22.16 -2.95
CA VAL A 272 19.53 22.62 -2.81
C VAL A 272 19.73 23.99 -3.45
N GLU A 273 19.21 24.21 -4.66
CA GLU A 273 19.23 25.51 -5.35
C GLU A 273 18.54 26.59 -4.52
N LEU A 274 17.32 26.32 -4.04
CA LEU A 274 16.57 27.22 -3.16
C LEU A 274 17.35 27.52 -1.88
N LYS A 275 17.99 26.51 -1.27
CA LYS A 275 18.84 26.70 -0.08
C LYS A 275 20.04 27.60 -0.38
N GLN A 276 20.64 27.49 -1.57
CA GLN A 276 21.76 28.34 -2.00
C GLN A 276 21.30 29.78 -2.31
N GLU A 277 20.12 29.96 -2.91
CA GLU A 277 19.52 31.28 -3.16
C GLU A 277 19.11 31.98 -1.85
N LEU A 278 18.53 31.22 -0.91
CA LEU A 278 18.19 31.68 0.44
C LEU A 278 19.41 32.14 1.23
N SER A 279 20.57 31.53 1.00
CA SER A 279 21.84 31.94 1.60
C SER A 279 22.39 33.25 1.02
N LYS A 280 21.89 33.73 -0.13
CA LYS A 280 22.46 34.88 -0.87
C LYS A 280 21.58 36.13 -0.90
N LYS A 281 20.26 36.06 -0.64
CA LYS A 281 19.38 37.26 -0.54
C LYS A 281 18.21 37.11 0.44
N LYS A 282 17.92 38.20 1.15
CA LYS A 282 16.72 38.39 2.01
C LYS A 282 15.48 38.54 1.11
N LEU A 283 14.76 37.45 0.85
CA LEU A 283 13.50 37.51 0.10
C LEU A 283 12.33 36.91 0.89
N ARG A 284 11.30 37.74 1.05
CA ARG A 284 10.18 37.56 1.98
C ARG A 284 9.04 36.65 1.48
N ASN A 285 9.14 36.08 0.27
CA ASN A 285 7.99 35.45 -0.41
C ASN A 285 8.26 34.06 -1.05
N LEU A 286 9.30 33.32 -0.64
CA LEU A 286 9.72 32.08 -1.33
C LEU A 286 9.44 30.77 -0.55
N PHE A 287 8.60 30.81 0.48
CA PHE A 287 8.29 29.61 1.28
C PHE A 287 6.85 29.16 1.06
N GLY A 288 6.69 28.34 0.04
CA GLY A 288 5.58 27.44 -0.09
C GLY A 288 6.04 26.19 -0.83
N ILE A 289 5.35 25.08 -0.62
CA ILE A 289 5.41 23.86 -1.45
C ILE A 289 5.34 24.21 -2.96
N LYS A 290 4.86 25.42 -3.29
CA LYS A 290 4.96 26.14 -4.57
C LYS A 290 6.33 26.07 -5.27
N SER A 291 7.47 26.14 -4.58
CA SER A 291 8.79 26.08 -5.25
C SER A 291 9.34 24.66 -5.41
N LEU A 292 8.94 23.74 -4.52
CA LEU A 292 9.36 22.33 -4.55
C LEU A 292 8.58 21.47 -5.53
N LEU A 293 7.26 21.69 -5.65
CA LEU A 293 6.36 20.90 -6.51
C LEU A 293 5.82 21.69 -7.72
N GLY A 294 6.18 22.97 -7.85
CA GLY A 294 5.43 23.90 -8.70
C GLY A 294 5.66 23.82 -10.21
N ASP A 295 6.64 23.05 -10.69
CA ASP A 295 6.98 23.07 -12.12
C ASP A 295 7.77 21.84 -12.57
N THR A 296 7.55 20.68 -11.95
CA THR A 296 8.24 19.43 -12.32
C THR A 296 7.22 18.37 -12.72
N ASN A 297 7.57 17.55 -13.71
CA ASN A 297 6.86 16.30 -14.04
C ASN A 297 7.09 15.23 -12.94
N THR A 298 7.15 15.65 -11.67
CA THR A 298 7.39 14.80 -10.52
C THR A 298 6.07 14.22 -10.06
N GLU A 299 6.02 12.90 -9.96
CA GLU A 299 4.87 12.19 -9.44
C GLU A 299 5.15 11.71 -8.03
N LEU A 300 4.36 12.17 -7.06
CA LEU A 300 4.37 11.74 -5.68
C LEU A 300 3.04 11.05 -5.40
N SER A 301 3.11 9.88 -4.81
CA SER A 301 1.94 9.18 -4.30
C SER A 301 2.20 8.67 -2.90
N LEU A 302 1.17 8.75 -2.07
CA LEU A 302 1.20 8.32 -0.67
C LEU A 302 -0.08 7.58 -0.37
N PHE A 303 0.02 6.44 0.31
CA PHE A 303 -1.13 5.72 0.79
C PHE A 303 -0.97 5.29 2.25
N VAL A 304 -2.10 5.13 2.92
CA VAL A 304 -2.19 4.51 4.24
C VAL A 304 -3.23 3.39 4.16
N ARG A 305 -2.84 2.21 4.64
CA ARG A 305 -3.73 1.05 4.78
C ARG A 305 -3.79 0.60 6.22
N THR A 306 -4.92 0.00 6.55
CA THR A 306 -5.20 -0.55 7.87
C THR A 306 -5.98 -1.84 7.64
N MET A 307 -5.64 -2.95 8.30
CA MET A 307 -6.25 -4.26 8.05
C MET A 307 -6.22 -4.64 6.56
N ASN A 308 -5.12 -4.31 5.85
CA ASN A 308 -4.95 -4.44 4.40
C ASN A 308 -5.95 -3.65 3.52
N ALA A 309 -6.82 -2.83 4.12
CA ALA A 309 -7.74 -1.94 3.43
C ALA A 309 -7.11 -0.54 3.32
N GLU A 310 -7.04 -0.02 2.09
CA GLU A 310 -6.62 1.35 1.83
C GLU A 310 -7.71 2.30 2.32
N VAL A 311 -7.34 3.21 3.22
CA VAL A 311 -8.24 4.17 3.86
C VAL A 311 -7.91 5.61 3.46
N PHE A 312 -6.70 5.83 2.97
CA PHE A 312 -6.20 7.12 2.56
C PHE A 312 -5.23 6.95 1.40
N ASP A 313 -5.37 7.81 0.40
CA ASP A 313 -4.56 7.83 -0.80
C ASP A 313 -4.45 9.29 -1.26
N LEU A 314 -3.24 9.73 -1.57
CA LEU A 314 -2.93 11.03 -2.11
C LEU A 314 -2.01 10.89 -3.31
N SER A 315 -2.35 11.58 -4.39
CA SER A 315 -1.51 11.75 -5.57
C SER A 315 -0.99 13.19 -5.68
N THR A 316 -0.05 13.43 -6.59
CA THR A 316 0.41 14.80 -6.92
C THR A 316 -0.76 15.71 -7.26
N SER A 317 -1.74 15.25 -8.04
CA SER A 317 -2.91 16.07 -8.38
C SER A 317 -3.72 16.47 -7.15
N ASP A 318 -3.84 15.60 -6.16
CA ASP A 318 -4.56 15.89 -4.91
C ASP A 318 -3.77 16.85 -4.02
N LEU A 319 -2.44 16.71 -3.97
CA LEU A 319 -1.55 17.64 -3.28
C LEU A 319 -1.59 19.05 -3.91
N ILE A 320 -1.65 19.13 -5.24
CA ILE A 320 -1.84 20.38 -5.97
C ILE A 320 -3.23 20.97 -5.68
N ALA A 321 -4.28 20.16 -5.55
CA ALA A 321 -5.60 20.67 -5.17
C ALA A 321 -5.62 21.20 -3.72
N LEU A 322 -4.96 20.49 -2.79
CA LEU A 322 -4.80 20.92 -1.39
C LEU A 322 -4.05 22.25 -1.27
N ARG A 323 -3.16 22.58 -2.22
CA ARG A 323 -2.49 23.90 -2.31
C ARG A 323 -3.49 25.05 -2.39
N GLU A 324 -4.54 24.93 -3.21
CA GLU A 324 -5.52 26.01 -3.38
C GLU A 324 -6.30 26.27 -2.10
N VAL A 325 -6.52 25.22 -1.30
CA VAL A 325 -7.19 25.29 -0.01
C VAL A 325 -6.26 25.85 1.07
N MET A 326 -5.02 25.37 1.14
CA MET A 326 -4.02 25.86 2.11
C MET A 326 -3.61 27.32 1.86
N ALA A 327 -3.68 27.81 0.62
CA ALA A 327 -3.48 29.23 0.34
C ALA A 327 -4.57 30.12 0.98
N ARG A 328 -5.73 29.56 1.35
CA ARG A 328 -6.86 30.27 1.95
C ARG A 328 -6.92 30.15 3.49
N GLN A 329 -6.22 29.20 4.11
CA GLN A 329 -6.24 28.95 5.57
C GLN A 329 -4.83 28.82 6.15
N LYS A 330 -4.55 29.54 7.26
CA LYS A 330 -3.23 29.60 7.93
C LYS A 330 -2.84 28.30 8.66
N ASP A 331 -3.82 27.55 9.15
CA ASP A 331 -3.61 26.28 9.85
C ASP A 331 -4.53 25.23 9.22
N PHE A 332 -3.96 24.07 8.88
CA PHE A 332 -4.68 22.94 8.31
C PHE A 332 -4.52 21.74 9.25
N ASP A 333 -5.64 21.23 9.78
CA ASP A 333 -5.66 20.03 10.62
C ASP A 333 -6.66 19.04 10.04
N LEU A 334 -6.15 17.96 9.46
CA LEU A 334 -6.94 16.87 8.91
C LEU A 334 -6.71 15.64 9.77
N SER A 335 -7.68 15.25 10.58
CA SER A 335 -7.61 14.01 11.35
C SER A 335 -8.75 13.05 11.02
N HIS A 336 -8.38 11.80 10.78
CA HIS A 336 -9.30 10.69 10.55
C HIS A 336 -9.10 9.64 11.65
N SER A 337 -10.14 9.45 12.45
CA SER A 337 -10.19 8.39 13.44
C SER A 337 -10.92 7.18 12.89
N PHE A 338 -10.39 5.98 13.13
CA PHE A 338 -11.00 4.73 12.73
C PHE A 338 -10.88 3.69 13.85
N VAL A 339 -11.89 2.82 13.95
CA VAL A 339 -11.87 1.65 14.85
C VAL A 339 -11.40 0.46 14.02
N PHE A 340 -10.17 0.00 14.27
CA PHE A 340 -9.59 -1.13 13.53
C PHE A 340 -9.95 -2.48 14.15
N MET A 341 -10.37 -2.51 15.41
CA MET A 341 -10.77 -3.72 16.10
C MET A 341 -11.94 -3.43 17.03
N ASN A 342 -12.99 -4.23 16.94
CA ASN A 342 -14.10 -4.23 17.89
C ASN A 342 -14.57 -5.67 18.03
N SER A 343 -13.98 -6.39 18.98
CA SER A 343 -14.24 -7.79 19.22
C SER A 343 -14.86 -7.96 20.60
N LYS A 344 -15.98 -8.67 20.66
CA LYS A 344 -16.66 -9.04 21.90
C LYS A 344 -16.67 -10.55 22.01
N LEU A 345 -16.00 -11.09 23.02
CA LEU A 345 -16.05 -12.52 23.35
C LEU A 345 -16.98 -12.70 24.54
N VAL A 346 -18.07 -13.42 24.36
CA VAL A 346 -19.01 -13.75 25.44
C VAL A 346 -18.79 -15.20 25.87
N LEU A 347 -18.36 -15.39 27.10
CA LEU A 347 -18.12 -16.70 27.72
C LEU A 347 -19.29 -17.03 28.65
N PRO A 348 -20.15 -18.01 28.29
CA PRO A 348 -21.18 -18.49 29.20
C PRO A 348 -20.54 -19.32 30.33
N SER A 349 -20.94 -19.07 31.58
CA SER A 349 -20.50 -19.87 32.72
C SER A 349 -21.54 -20.92 33.11
N ILE A 350 -21.07 -21.98 33.76
CA ILE A 350 -21.92 -23.02 34.36
C ILE A 350 -22.90 -22.47 35.42
N THR A 351 -22.68 -21.25 35.91
CA THR A 351 -23.58 -20.57 36.88
C THR A 351 -24.72 -19.80 36.21
N GLY A 352 -24.82 -19.83 34.88
CA GLY A 352 -25.81 -19.06 34.11
C GLY A 352 -25.46 -17.57 33.92
N ARG A 353 -24.33 -17.11 34.49
CA ARG A 353 -23.78 -15.77 34.21
C ARG A 353 -22.92 -15.80 32.95
N SER A 354 -22.98 -14.75 32.15
CA SER A 354 -22.06 -14.53 31.02
C SER A 354 -20.98 -13.53 31.43
N TYR A 355 -19.74 -13.82 31.02
CA TYR A 355 -18.62 -12.89 31.08
C TYR A 355 -18.35 -12.37 29.68
N SER A 356 -18.06 -11.08 29.53
CA SER A 356 -17.75 -10.52 28.22
C SER A 356 -16.42 -9.81 28.21
N ILE A 357 -15.51 -10.28 27.36
CA ILE A 357 -14.25 -9.61 27.10
C ILE A 357 -14.46 -8.72 25.88
N ASP A 358 -14.44 -7.41 26.08
CA ASP A 358 -14.59 -6.40 25.04
C ASP A 358 -13.20 -5.83 24.69
N LEU A 359 -12.78 -6.07 23.44
CA LEU A 359 -11.51 -5.63 22.89
C LEU A 359 -11.76 -4.58 21.80
N THR A 360 -11.51 -3.31 22.13
CA THR A 360 -11.67 -2.18 21.20
C THR A 360 -10.31 -1.59 20.85
N GLY A 361 -9.93 -1.65 19.58
CA GLY A 361 -8.78 -0.97 19.02
C GLY A 361 -9.21 0.16 18.09
N SER A 362 -8.75 1.38 18.34
CA SER A 362 -8.96 2.53 17.48
C SER A 362 -7.65 3.24 17.18
N SER A 363 -7.58 3.94 16.07
CA SER A 363 -6.43 4.76 15.75
C SER A 363 -6.89 6.06 15.11
N THR A 364 -6.16 7.14 15.40
CA THR A 364 -6.33 8.43 14.75
C THR A 364 -5.10 8.72 13.92
N VAL A 365 -5.31 8.94 12.62
CA VAL A 365 -4.29 9.46 11.70
C VAL A 365 -4.60 10.92 11.47
N GLY A 366 -3.68 11.81 11.87
CA GLY A 366 -3.76 13.25 11.67
C GLY A 366 -2.64 13.76 10.79
N LEU A 367 -2.96 14.66 9.87
CA LEU A 367 -2.02 15.56 9.21
C LEU A 367 -2.31 16.96 9.74
N THR A 368 -1.41 17.48 10.57
CA THR A 368 -1.48 18.86 11.04
C THR A 368 -0.36 19.65 10.37
N ALA A 369 -0.71 20.68 9.60
CA ALA A 369 0.21 21.65 9.04
C ALA A 369 -0.04 23.01 9.71
N LYS A 370 0.93 23.46 10.51
CA LYS A 370 0.88 24.78 11.16
C LYS A 370 1.84 25.74 10.46
N SER A 371 1.31 26.86 9.96
CA SER A 371 2.13 27.91 9.36
C SER A 371 2.42 29.00 10.39
N LYS A 372 3.50 28.85 11.17
CA LYS A 372 3.97 29.93 12.04
C LYS A 372 4.66 31.02 11.22
N PHE A 373 3.95 32.11 10.94
CA PHE A 373 4.55 33.35 10.46
C PHE A 373 4.83 34.26 11.66
N ASP A 374 6.02 34.14 12.27
CA ASP A 374 6.51 35.12 13.25
C ASP A 374 7.39 36.16 12.55
N LEU A 375 7.13 37.45 12.80
CA LEU A 375 7.77 38.57 12.10
C LEU A 375 9.20 38.87 12.63
N LEU A 376 9.60 38.27 13.75
CA LEU A 376 10.84 38.59 14.49
C LEU A 376 11.71 37.37 14.83
N SER A 377 11.28 36.16 14.50
CA SER A 377 12.13 34.97 14.47
C SER A 377 12.29 34.54 13.01
N LEU A 378 13.47 34.05 12.65
CA LEU A 378 13.80 33.61 11.28
C LEU A 378 12.64 32.78 10.66
N PRO A 379 12.21 33.05 9.41
CA PRO A 379 11.16 32.28 8.77
C PRO A 379 11.75 30.93 8.32
N GLY A 380 11.68 29.95 9.20
CA GLY A 380 12.13 28.59 8.96
C GLY A 380 11.18 27.62 9.63
N ALA A 381 10.70 26.66 8.83
CA ALA A 381 9.80 25.56 9.18
C ALA A 381 8.30 25.91 9.29
N GLY A 382 7.59 25.74 8.17
CA GLY A 382 6.25 25.18 8.27
C GLY A 382 6.37 23.78 8.85
N ASP A 383 5.66 23.51 9.94
CA ASP A 383 5.72 22.24 10.66
C ASP A 383 4.58 21.36 10.16
N VAL A 384 4.91 20.37 9.34
CA VAL A 384 3.97 19.34 8.89
C VAL A 384 4.19 18.11 9.76
N ARG A 385 3.24 17.84 10.64
CA ARG A 385 3.27 16.68 11.54
C ARG A 385 2.26 15.65 11.07
N LEU A 386 2.79 14.47 10.73
CA LEU A 386 1.98 13.25 10.66
C LEU A 386 1.89 12.67 12.06
N GLN A 387 0.68 12.53 12.58
CA GLN A 387 0.42 11.98 13.91
C GLN A 387 -0.38 10.68 13.77
N PHE A 388 0.17 9.57 14.28
CA PHE A 388 -0.52 8.29 14.39
C PHE A 388 -0.69 7.97 15.88
N GLN A 389 -1.93 7.87 16.36
CA GLN A 389 -2.24 7.57 17.76
C GLN A 389 -3.10 6.31 17.85
N PRO A 390 -2.49 5.11 17.94
CA PRO A 390 -3.23 3.89 18.22
C PRO A 390 -3.65 3.87 19.70
N ARG A 391 -4.88 3.42 19.95
CA ARG A 391 -5.44 3.16 21.27
C ARG A 391 -6.00 1.75 21.29
N LEU A 392 -5.63 0.98 22.31
CA LEU A 392 -6.18 -0.34 22.57
C LEU A 392 -6.80 -0.34 23.97
N THR A 393 -8.10 -0.60 24.02
CA THR A 393 -8.86 -0.72 25.26
C THR A 393 -9.32 -2.17 25.41
N ILE A 394 -8.99 -2.76 26.55
CA ILE A 394 -9.44 -4.09 26.97
C ILE A 394 -10.35 -3.90 28.17
N ILE A 395 -11.61 -4.32 28.05
CA ILE A 395 -12.59 -4.31 29.14
C ILE A 395 -12.90 -5.78 29.44
N LEU A 396 -12.71 -6.18 30.70
CA LEU A 396 -12.87 -7.55 31.19
C LEU A 396 -14.21 -7.76 31.89
#